data_AF-A0A497VUX0-F1
#
_entry.id   AF-A0A497VUX0-F1
#
_cell.length_a   1.000
_cell.length_b   1.000
_cell.length_c   1.000
_cell.angle_alpha   90.00
_cell.angle_beta   90.00
_cell.angle_gamma   90.00
#
_symmetry.space_group_name_H-M   'P 1'
#
loop_
_entity.id
_entity.type
_entity.pdbx_description
1 polymer ?
#
loop_
_entity_poly.entity_id
_entity_poly.type
_entity_poly.pdbx_seq_one_letter_code
_entity_poly.pdbx_strand_id
1 'polypeptide(L)'
;MKGTVRLIEGLHITAADKRNILECIEYLRGEENHAQWLGRKGSAKRYCLTSDPEQANRFHVLIGETYRTDSGGKRERQSKVTIETTGVEPLPAASWQIDQGDLFDGLDNNEAQGPIA
;
A
#
# COMPACT_ATOMS: atom_id res chain seq x y z
N MET A 1 5.72 -5.54 -22.44
CA MET A 1 5.60 -6.65 -21.47
C MET A 1 4.48 -6.29 -20.50
N LYS A 2 3.60 -7.22 -20.08
CA LYS A 2 2.51 -6.86 -19.15
C LYS A 2 3.08 -6.81 -17.73
N GLY A 3 2.87 -5.71 -17.02
CA GLY A 3 3.29 -5.56 -15.63
C GLY A 3 2.68 -6.65 -14.73
N THR A 4 3.50 -7.26 -13.88
CA THR A 4 3.06 -8.25 -12.90
C THR A 4 3.54 -7.91 -11.50
N VAL A 5 2.79 -8.37 -10.49
CA VAL A 5 3.10 -8.20 -9.07
C VAL A 5 3.31 -9.55 -8.42
N ARG A 6 4.48 -9.70 -7.81
CA ARG A 6 4.84 -10.82 -6.95
C ARG A 6 4.84 -10.35 -5.50
N LEU A 7 4.14 -11.09 -4.64
CA LEU A 7 4.21 -10.87 -3.19
C LEU A 7 5.53 -11.46 -2.68
N ILE A 8 6.30 -10.67 -1.95
CA ILE A 8 7.53 -11.09 -1.29
C ILE A 8 7.26 -11.39 0.19
N GLU A 9 6.56 -10.49 0.87
CA GLU A 9 6.29 -10.57 2.30
C GLU A 9 4.93 -9.95 2.66
N GLY A 10 4.32 -10.42 3.74
CA GLY A 10 3.07 -9.91 4.30
C GLY A 10 1.86 -10.79 3.96
N LEU A 11 0.66 -10.22 4.14
CA LEU A 11 -0.60 -10.94 3.92
C LEU A 11 -0.87 -11.23 2.44
N HIS A 12 -1.64 -12.29 2.20
CA HIS A 12 -2.09 -12.62 0.86
C HIS A 12 -2.90 -11.46 0.25
N ILE A 13 -2.48 -11.02 -0.95
CA ILE A 13 -3.17 -9.99 -1.72
C ILE A 13 -3.90 -10.61 -2.91
N THR A 14 -5.11 -10.13 -3.17
CA THR A 14 -5.96 -10.64 -4.25
C THR A 14 -5.45 -10.19 -5.63
N ALA A 15 -5.95 -10.83 -6.68
CA ALA A 15 -5.67 -10.38 -8.06
C ALA A 15 -6.19 -8.96 -8.35
N ALA A 16 -7.19 -8.48 -7.61
CA ALA A 16 -7.65 -7.09 -7.71
C ALA A 16 -6.67 -6.13 -7.06
N ASP A 17 -6.17 -6.47 -5.87
CA ASP A 17 -5.15 -5.67 -5.17
C ASP A 17 -3.91 -5.51 -6.05
N LYS A 18 -3.43 -6.60 -6.67
CA LYS A 18 -2.28 -6.56 -7.60
C LYS A 18 -2.49 -5.60 -8.77
N ARG A 19 -3.69 -5.58 -9.37
CA ARG A 19 -4.02 -4.65 -10.46
C ARG A 19 -4.06 -3.21 -9.98
N ASN A 20 -4.71 -2.95 -8.85
CA ASN A 20 -4.77 -1.62 -8.27
C ASN A 20 -3.38 -1.09 -7.91
N ILE A 21 -2.50 -1.94 -7.38
CA ILE A 21 -1.12 -1.58 -7.05
C ILE A 21 -0.35 -1.18 -8.32
N LEU A 22 -0.49 -1.92 -9.42
CA LEU A 22 0.11 -1.54 -10.70
C LEU A 22 -0.42 -0.19 -11.22
N GLU A 23 -1.73 0.03 -11.12
CA GLU A 23 -2.34 1.32 -11.49
C GLU A 23 -1.81 2.47 -10.60
N CYS A 24 -1.60 2.22 -9.31
CA CYS A 24 -1.02 3.19 -8.39
C CYS A 24 0.44 3.51 -8.75
N ILE A 25 1.26 2.51 -9.07
CA ILE A 25 2.66 2.73 -9.50
C ILE A 25 2.70 3.57 -10.77
N GLU A 26 1.84 3.26 -11.74
CA GLU A 26 1.79 4.02 -13.00
C GLU A 26 1.32 5.47 -12.77
N TYR A 27 0.31 5.67 -11.92
CA TYR A 27 -0.16 7.00 -11.53
C TYR A 27 0.96 7.81 -10.87
N LEU A 28 1.65 7.22 -9.88
CA LEU A 28 2.71 7.88 -9.14
C LEU A 28 3.88 8.31 -10.02
N ARG A 29 4.14 7.65 -11.16
CA ARG A 29 5.23 8.05 -12.07
C ARG A 29 5.07 9.48 -12.61
N GLY A 30 3.84 9.97 -12.73
CA GLY A 30 3.55 11.33 -13.17
C GLY A 30 3.49 12.37 -12.05
N GLU A 31 3.63 11.96 -10.80
CA GLU A 31 3.42 12.80 -9.61
C GLU A 31 4.75 13.21 -8.98
N GLU A 32 4.80 14.42 -8.43
CA GLU A 32 5.97 14.87 -7.67
C GLU A 32 6.01 14.26 -6.25
N ASN A 33 4.84 13.87 -5.72
CA ASN A 33 4.70 13.29 -4.40
C ASN A 33 4.25 11.83 -4.47
N HIS A 34 5.15 10.94 -4.03
CA HIS A 34 4.92 9.50 -4.01
C HIS A 34 4.33 8.97 -2.68
N ALA A 35 4.30 9.77 -1.62
CA ALA A 35 3.83 9.36 -0.28
C ALA A 35 2.37 9.77 -0.04
N GLN A 36 1.45 9.17 -0.80
CA GLN A 36 0.01 9.45 -0.69
C GLN A 36 -0.85 8.19 -0.66
N TRP A 37 -2.00 8.30 0.00
CA TRP A 37 -3.02 7.25 -0.01
C TRP A 37 -3.87 7.35 -1.27
N LEU A 38 -3.76 6.34 -2.12
CA LEU A 38 -4.51 6.22 -3.37
C LEU A 38 -5.68 5.27 -3.19
N GLY A 39 -6.90 5.79 -3.36
CA GLY A 39 -8.13 5.03 -3.29
C GLY A 39 -8.90 5.10 -4.59
N ARG A 40 -9.57 4.01 -4.97
CA ARG A 40 -10.48 4.01 -6.13
C ARG A 40 -11.89 4.35 -5.67
N LYS A 41 -12.60 5.18 -6.43
CA LYS A 41 -14.01 5.52 -6.14
C LYS A 41 -14.85 4.24 -6.00
N GLY A 42 -15.54 4.11 -4.86
CA GLY A 42 -16.37 2.94 -4.54
C GLY A 42 -15.62 1.72 -4.00
N SER A 43 -14.28 1.78 -3.91
CA SER A 43 -13.48 0.76 -3.21
C SER A 43 -13.41 1.08 -1.73
N ALA A 44 -13.54 0.06 -0.89
CA ALA A 44 -13.28 0.16 0.55
C ALA A 44 -11.78 0.17 0.89
N LYS A 45 -10.92 -0.05 -0.12
CA LYS A 45 -9.47 -0.15 0.01
C LYS A 45 -8.75 1.08 -0.55
N ARG A 46 -7.70 1.48 0.15
CA ARG A 46 -6.70 2.49 -0.21
C ARG A 46 -5.29 1.92 -0.12
N TYR A 47 -4.38 2.42 -0.93
CA TYR A 47 -3.01 1.93 -1.05
C TYR A 47 -2.04 3.09 -0.88
N CYS A 48 -0.98 2.91 -0.10
CA CYS A 48 0.15 3.83 -0.06
C CYS A 48 1.41 3.04 -0.42
N LEU A 49 2.25 3.57 -1.30
CA LEU A 49 3.39 2.84 -1.86
C LEU A 49 4.68 3.63 -1.62
N THR A 50 5.76 2.91 -1.36
CA THR A 50 7.12 3.44 -1.32
C THR A 50 8.03 2.52 -2.09
N SER A 51 8.93 3.06 -2.92
CA SER A 51 9.96 2.25 -3.55
C SER A 51 11.06 1.91 -2.55
N ASP A 52 11.63 0.72 -2.71
CA ASP A 52 12.79 0.27 -1.94
C ASP A 52 14.05 0.97 -2.49
N PRO A 53 14.86 1.62 -1.63
CA PRO A 53 16.04 2.37 -2.07
C PRO A 53 17.16 1.45 -2.60
N GLU A 54 17.21 0.18 -2.17
CA GLU A 54 18.20 -0.79 -2.58
C GLU A 54 17.77 -1.56 -3.83
N GLN A 55 16.46 -1.74 -4.04
CA GLN A 55 15.91 -2.53 -5.13
C GLN A 55 14.84 -1.76 -5.90
N ALA A 56 15.20 -1.26 -7.08
CA ALA A 56 14.36 -0.39 -7.91
C ALA A 56 12.97 -0.96 -8.28
N ASN A 57 12.82 -2.29 -8.34
CA ASN A 57 11.56 -2.97 -8.68
C ASN A 57 10.82 -3.53 -7.45
N ARG A 58 11.28 -3.20 -6.24
CA ARG A 58 10.65 -3.61 -4.99
C ARG A 58 9.95 -2.41 -4.36
N PHE A 59 8.79 -2.69 -3.78
CA PHE A 59 7.97 -1.68 -3.14
C PHE A 59 7.44 -2.19 -1.81
N HIS A 60 7.38 -1.30 -0.82
CA HIS A 60 6.54 -1.52 0.36
C HIS A 60 5.20 -0.86 0.14
N VAL A 61 4.13 -1.59 0.46
CA VAL A 61 2.75 -1.15 0.23
C VAL A 61 1.98 -1.27 1.54
N LEU A 62 1.35 -0.17 1.94
CA LEU A 62 0.30 -0.18 2.95
C LEU A 62 -1.05 -0.32 2.27
N ILE A 63 -1.85 -1.26 2.74
CA ILE A 63 -3.22 -1.47 2.30
C ILE A 63 -4.13 -1.11 3.47
N GLY A 64 -4.86 -0.01 3.35
CA GLY A 64 -5.90 0.40 4.29
C GLY A 64 -7.26 -0.06 3.79
N GLU A 65 -8.03 -0.73 4.63
CA GLU A 65 -9.36 -1.22 4.30
C GLU A 65 -10.37 -0.81 5.35
N THR A 66 -11.42 -0.14 4.91
CA THR A 66 -12.59 0.16 5.73
C THR A 66 -13.58 -0.98 5.66
N TYR A 67 -14.08 -1.45 6.79
CA TYR A 67 -15.15 -2.45 6.85
C TYR A 67 -16.20 -2.08 7.89
N ARG A 68 -17.35 -2.75 7.84
CA ARG A 68 -18.38 -2.65 8.86
C ARG A 68 -18.39 -3.91 9.70
N THR A 69 -18.53 -3.76 11.01
CA THR A 69 -18.84 -4.87 11.91
C THR A 69 -20.31 -5.26 11.79
N ASP A 70 -20.67 -6.43 12.33
CA ASP A 70 -22.06 -6.89 12.36
C ASP A 70 -22.98 -5.92 13.13
N SER A 71 -22.42 -5.15 14.07
CA SER A 71 -23.09 -4.06 14.79
C SER A 71 -23.22 -2.75 13.99
N GLY A 72 -22.79 -2.73 12.72
CA GLY A 72 -22.82 -1.55 11.85
C GLY A 72 -21.69 -0.54 12.10
N GLY A 73 -20.79 -0.81 13.06
CA GLY A 73 -19.65 0.03 13.39
C GLY A 73 -18.64 0.08 12.24
N LYS A 74 -18.26 1.30 11.82
CA LYS A 74 -17.18 1.48 10.84
C LYS A 74 -15.84 1.19 11.52
N ARG A 75 -15.05 0.29 10.95
CA ARG A 75 -13.70 -0.04 11.38
C ARG A 75 -12.74 0.11 10.20
N GLU A 76 -11.47 0.26 10.54
CA GLU A 76 -10.38 0.27 9.58
C GLU A 76 -9.35 -0.78 9.98
N ARG A 77 -8.78 -1.47 8.98
CA ARG A 77 -7.58 -2.28 9.13
C ARG A 77 -6.52 -1.78 8.19
N GLN A 78 -5.27 -1.83 8.62
CA GLN A 78 -4.12 -1.58 7.76
C GLN A 78 -3.26 -2.84 7.71
N SER A 79 -2.60 -3.06 6.58
CA SER A 79 -1.73 -4.21 6.36
C SER A 79 -0.54 -3.80 5.53
N LYS A 80 0.65 -4.23 5.93
CA LYS A 80 1.90 -3.99 5.23
C LYS A 80 2.25 -5.21 4.37
N VAL A 81 2.63 -4.97 3.13
CA VAL A 81 3.15 -5.99 2.22
C VAL A 81 4.37 -5.47 1.49
N THR A 82 5.33 -6.35 1.23
CA THR A 82 6.45 -6.07 0.34
C THR A 82 6.21 -6.81 -0.96
N ILE A 83 6.30 -6.11 -2.08
CA ILE A 83 6.09 -6.66 -3.41
C ILE A 83 7.28 -6.41 -4.31
N GLU A 84 7.37 -7.23 -5.36
CA GLU A 84 8.29 -7.05 -6.47
C GLU A 84 7.47 -6.96 -7.76
N THR A 85 7.84 -6.04 -8.64
CA THR A 85 7.21 -5.89 -9.95
C THR A 85 8.11 -6.39 -11.07
N THR A 86 7.50 -6.96 -12.11
CA THR A 86 8.21 -7.32 -13.35
C THR A 86 7.52 -6.69 -14.55
N GLY A 87 8.30 -6.19 -15.51
CA GLY A 87 7.76 -5.52 -16.70
C GLY A 87 7.11 -4.18 -16.42
N VAL A 88 7.46 -3.54 -15.29
CA VAL A 88 7.10 -2.19 -14.88
C VAL A 88 8.41 -1.43 -14.71
N GLU A 89 8.47 -0.19 -15.19
CA GLU A 89 9.65 0.64 -14.95
C GLU A 89 9.69 1.07 -13.48
N PRO A 90 10.88 1.12 -12.87
CA PRO A 90 11.02 1.58 -11.50
C PRO A 90 10.54 3.03 -11.37
N LEU A 91 9.99 3.37 -10.19
CA LEU A 91 9.66 4.76 -9.92
C LEU A 91 10.94 5.60 -9.91
N PRO A 92 10.90 6.85 -10.42
CA PRO A 92 12.03 7.76 -10.30
C PRO A 92 12.36 7.96 -8.82
N ALA A 93 13.65 8.12 -8.50
CA ALA A 93 14.09 8.35 -7.14
C ALA A 93 13.36 9.58 -6.57
N ALA A 94 12.44 9.36 -5.64
CA ALA A 94 11.73 10.47 -4.99
C ALA A 94 12.75 11.28 -4.17
N SER A 95 12.61 12.60 -4.12
CA SER A 95 13.31 13.41 -3.11
C SER A 95 12.57 13.22 -1.78
N TRP A 96 12.89 12.15 -1.07
CA TRP A 96 12.25 11.77 0.18
C TRP A 96 12.55 12.81 1.27
N GLN A 97 11.64 13.75 1.49
CA GLN A 97 11.60 14.63 2.68
C GLN A 97 10.43 14.29 3.60
N ILE A 98 10.03 13.02 3.65
CA ILE A 98 9.13 12.50 4.67
C ILE A 98 9.89 11.35 5.32
N ASP A 99 10.03 11.41 6.64
CA ASP A 99 10.66 10.34 7.42
C ASP A 99 9.84 9.06 7.19
N GLN A 100 10.40 8.12 6.43
CA GLN A 100 9.72 6.88 6.08
C GLN A 100 9.46 6.02 7.33
N GLY A 101 10.22 6.24 8.42
CA GLY A 101 9.95 5.63 9.71
C GLY A 101 8.51 5.94 10.16
N ASP A 102 8.11 7.21 10.18
CA ASP A 102 6.82 7.66 10.71
C ASP A 102 5.59 7.21 9.91
N LEU A 103 5.74 6.87 8.62
CA LEU A 103 4.62 6.40 7.80
C LEU A 103 4.28 4.93 8.08
N PHE A 104 5.24 4.16 8.59
CA PHE A 104 5.13 2.73 8.85
C PHE A 104 5.31 2.36 10.34
N ASP A 105 5.87 3.25 11.15
CA ASP A 105 5.98 3.10 12.61
C ASP A 105 4.61 3.25 13.26
N GLY A 106 4.23 2.25 14.04
CA GLY A 106 2.91 2.12 14.65
C GLY A 106 1.98 1.11 13.95
N LEU A 107 2.43 0.45 12.88
CA LEU A 107 1.71 -0.67 12.24
C LEU A 107 2.21 -2.05 12.64
N ASP A 108 3.17 -2.11 13.56
CA ASP A 108 3.60 -3.36 14.17
C ASP A 108 2.50 -3.90 15.09
N ASN A 109 1.85 -4.94 14.56
CA ASN A 109 1.02 -5.91 15.24
C ASN A 109 -0.37 -5.44 15.69
N ASN A 110 -1.38 -6.13 15.14
CA ASN A 110 -2.66 -6.45 15.77
C ASN A 110 -2.83 -5.96 17.22
N GLU A 111 -3.38 -4.76 17.39
CA GLU A 111 -4.26 -4.51 18.52
C GLU A 111 -5.58 -3.98 17.95
N ALA A 112 -6.51 -4.90 17.82
CA ALA A 112 -7.92 -4.57 17.82
C ALA A 112 -8.20 -3.78 19.11
N GLN A 113 -8.18 -2.44 19.03
CA GLN A 113 -8.69 -1.60 20.10
C GLN A 113 -10.18 -1.91 20.26
N GLY A 114 -10.46 -2.80 21.21
CA GLY A 114 -11.78 -3.03 21.78
C GLY A 114 -12.33 -1.70 22.33
N PRO A 115 -13.66 -1.55 22.35
CA PRO A 115 -14.26 -0.32 22.87
C PRO A 115 -13.87 -0.15 24.33
N ILE A 116 -13.37 1.04 24.66
CA ILE A 116 -13.17 1.50 26.03
C ILE A 116 -14.56 1.53 26.67
N ALA A 117 -14.68 0.90 27.84
CA ALA A 117 -15.90 0.73 28.62
C ALA A 117 -16.49 2.07 29.11
#